data_AF-A0A3B9R7I2-F1
#
_entry.id   AF-A0A3B9R7I2-F1
#
_cell.length_a   1.000
_cell.length_b   1.000
_cell.length_c   1.000
_cell.angle_alpha   90.00
_cell.angle_beta   90.00
_cell.angle_gamma   90.00
#
_symmetry.space_group_name_H-M   'P 1'
#
loop_
_entity.id
_entity.type
_entity.pdbx_description
1 polymer ?
#
loop_
_entity_poly.entity_id
_entity_poly.type
_entity_poly.pdbx_seq_one_letter_code
_entity_poly.pdbx_strand_id
1 'polypeptide(L)' 'YFVARDHMGIIPLYMGWDKNGTFYVASELKALEGTCTKIELFPPGHYLHSSDGELKKWYSRDWMEYDAV' A
#
# COMPACT_ATOMS: atom_id res chain seq x y z
N TYR A 1 -6.83 12.12 1.64
CA TYR A 1 -5.77 11.69 0.71
C TYR A 1 -6.20 10.42 -0.02
N PHE A 2 -5.63 10.18 -1.20
CA PHE A 2 -5.81 8.96 -1.97
C PHE A 2 -4.43 8.43 -2.36
N VAL A 3 -4.18 7.15 -2.07
CA VAL A 3 -2.88 6.50 -2.26
C VAL A 3 -3.13 5.21 -3.00
N ALA A 4 -2.36 4.92 -4.05
CA ALA A 4 -2.48 3.69 -4.81
C ALA A 4 -1.11 3.17 -5.22
N ARG A 5 -1.01 1.84 -5.34
CA ARG A 5 0.17 1.15 -5.88
C ARG A 5 -0.23 0.38 -7.12
N ASP A 6 0.70 0.30 -8.06
CA ASP A 6 0.51 -0.44 -9.31
C ASP A 6 0.18 -1.92 -9.06
N HIS A 7 -0.46 -2.54 -10.03
CA HIS A 7 -0.98 -3.91 -10.00
C HIS A 7 -0.01 -5.00 -9.50
N MET A 8 1.29 -4.87 -9.79
CA MET A 8 2.31 -5.87 -9.43
C MET A 8 3.30 -5.35 -8.38
N GLY A 9 3.20 -4.09 -7.98
CA GLY A 9 4.14 -3.44 -7.07
C GLY A 9 5.51 -3.19 -7.70
N ILE A 10 5.56 -2.98 -9.01
CA ILE A 10 6.76 -2.68 -9.79
C ILE A 10 7.51 -1.49 -9.20
N ILE A 11 6.76 -0.44 -8.82
CA ILE A 11 7.32 0.72 -8.14
C ILE A 11 7.15 0.52 -6.62
N PRO A 12 8.22 0.67 -5.83
CA PRO A 12 8.14 0.49 -4.38
C PRO A 12 7.30 1.61 -3.74
N LEU A 13 6.49 1.21 -2.78
CA LEU A 13 5.70 2.10 -1.95
C LEU A 13 5.54 1.48 -0.56
N TYR A 14 5.81 2.29 0.46
CA TYR A 14 5.76 1.93 1.87
C TYR A 14 4.74 2.81 2.59
N MET A 15 4.14 2.25 3.62
CA MET A 15 3.26 2.95 4.54
C MET A 15 3.75 2.76 5.97
N GLY A 16 3.57 3.77 6.81
CA GLY A 16 4.03 3.72 8.18
C GLY A 16 3.20 4.56 9.12
N TRP A 17 3.38 4.29 10.41
CA TRP A 17 2.71 4.99 11.50
C TRP A 17 3.74 5.42 12.54
N ASP A 18 3.61 6.66 13.05
CA ASP A 18 4.39 7.13 14.19
C ASP A 18 3.78 6.68 15.54
N LYS A 19 4.38 7.13 16.64
CA LYS A 19 3.90 6.88 18.01
C LYS A 19 2.50 7.46 18.28
N ASN A 20 2.09 8.46 17.51
CA ASN A 20 0.81 9.16 17.66
C ASN A 20 -0.28 8.59 16.74
N GLY A 21 0.05 7.59 15.91
CA GLY A 21 -0.86 7.03 14.90
C GLY A 21 -0.95 7.86 13.61
N THR A 22 -0.08 8.84 13.42
CA THR A 22 0.01 9.63 12.17
C THR A 22 0.42 8.71 11.04
N PHE A 23 -0.34 8.74 9.94
CA PHE A 23 -0.09 7.91 8.77
C PHE A 23 0.86 8.58 7.79
N TYR A 24 1.88 7.84 7.36
CA TYR A 24 2.90 8.27 6.40
C TYR A 24 2.97 7.33 5.20
N VAL A 25 3.35 7.87 4.05
CA VAL A 25 3.59 7.12 2.81
C VAL A 25 4.88 7.62 2.16
N ALA A 26 5.72 6.70 1.70
CA ALA A 26 6.95 7.04 0.98
C ALA A 26 7.33 5.96 -0.05
N SER A 27 8.06 6.36 -1.10
CA SER A 27 8.59 5.44 -2.11
C SER A 27 9.82 4.66 -1.63
N GLU A 28 10.53 5.15 -0.61
CA GLU A 28 11.73 4.54 -0.05
C GLU A 28 11.62 4.38 1.46
N LEU A 29 12.13 3.25 1.98
CA LEU A 29 12.12 2.94 3.41
C LEU A 29 12.85 4.00 4.26
N LYS A 30 13.93 4.56 3.72
CA LYS A 30 14.78 5.56 4.39
C LYS A 30 14.01 6.81 4.82
N ALA A 31 12.95 7.18 4.09
CA ALA A 31 12.14 8.35 4.42
C ALA A 31 11.24 8.12 5.65
N LEU A 32 10.96 6.86 5.99
CA LEU A 32 10.11 6.49 7.13
C LEU A 32 10.93 6.05 8.34
N GLU A 33 12.15 5.57 8.11
CA GLU A 33 13.10 5.19 9.16
C GLU A 33 13.35 6.35 10.14
N GLY A 34 13.36 6.05 11.44
CA GLY A 34 13.56 7.03 12.51
C GLY A 34 12.32 7.87 12.88
N THR A 35 11.33 7.98 11.99
CA THR A 35 10.07 8.71 12.25
C THR A 35 8.93 7.75 12.62
N CYS A 36 8.75 6.68 11.84
CA CYS A 36 7.69 5.70 12.06
C CYS A 36 8.13 4.61 13.04
N THR A 37 7.23 4.19 13.92
CA THR A 37 7.41 3.02 14.80
C THR A 37 7.02 1.72 14.13
N LYS A 38 6.08 1.80 13.19
CA LYS A 38 5.61 0.67 12.39
C LYS A 38 5.72 1.03 10.92
N ILE A 39 6.33 0.16 10.13
CA ILE A 39 6.46 0.32 8.68
C ILE A 39 6.05 -0.98 8.01
N GLU A 40 5.22 -0.88 6.98
CA GLU A 40 4.75 -1.99 6.17
C GLU A 40 4.87 -1.64 4.68
N LEU A 41 4.95 -2.68 3.84
CA LEU A 41 4.84 -2.52 2.39
C LEU A 41 3.40 -2.19 2.03
N PHE A 42 3.18 -1.16 1.22
CA PHE A 42 1.85 -0.90 0.67
C PHE A 42 1.52 -2.00 -0.34
N PRO A 43 0.41 -2.74 -0.21
CA PRO A 43 0.18 -3.92 -1.03
C PRO A 43 0.00 -3.59 -2.53
N PRO A 44 0.51 -4.43 -3.44
CA PRO A 44 0.38 -4.21 -4.88
C PRO A 44 -1.07 -4.32 -5.33
N GLY A 45 -1.46 -3.52 -6.32
CA GLY A 45 -2.83 -3.53 -6.87
C GLY A 45 -3.91 -3.11 -5.87
N HIS A 46 -3.53 -2.36 -4.83
CA HIS A 46 -4.45 -1.79 -3.86
C HIS A 46 -4.45 -0.26 -3.94
N TYR A 47 -5.55 0.33 -3.45
CA TYR A 47 -5.61 1.74 -3.12
C TYR A 47 -6.15 1.91 -1.70
N LEU A 48 -5.84 3.06 -1.12
CA LEU A 48 -6.34 3.51 0.17
C LEU A 48 -6.96 4.89 -0.05
N HIS A 49 -8.20 5.04 0.37
CA HIS A 49 -8.93 6.29 0.34
C HIS A 49 -9.22 6.75 1.77
N SER A 50 -8.88 8.00 2.11
CA SER A 50 -8.99 8.49 3.48
C SER A 50 -10.41 8.52 4.04
N SER A 51 -11.44 8.49 3.18
CA SER A 51 -12.84 8.40 3.62
C SER A 51 -13.22 7.00 4.11
N ASP A 52 -12.59 5.96 3.55
CA ASP A 52 -12.86 4.56 3.89
C ASP A 52 -11.88 4.04 4.96
N GLY A 53 -10.63 4.50 4.92
CA GLY A 53 -9.57 4.05 5.83
C GLY A 53 -9.07 2.62 5.57
N GLU A 54 -9.63 1.93 4.58
CA GLU A 54 -9.33 0.53 4.26
C GLU A 54 -8.54 0.38 2.95
N LEU A 55 -7.71 -0.66 2.89
CA LEU A 55 -6.98 -1.06 1.69
C LEU A 55 -7.91 -1.88 0.79
N LYS A 56 -8.21 -1.35 -0.39
CA LYS A 56 -9.09 -1.99 -1.37
C LYS A 56 -8.29 -2.47 -2.58
N LYS A 57 -8.35 -3.78 -2.87
CA LYS A 57 -7.75 -4.37 -4.08
C LYS A 57 -8.55 -3.90 -5.31
N TRP A 58 -7.88 -3.24 -6.26
CA TRP A 58 -8.48 -2.79 -7.51
C TRP A 58 -8.09 -3.64 -8.71
N TYR A 59 -6.96 -4.34 -8.64
CA TYR A 59 -6.49 -5.18 -9.74
C TYR A 59 -6.93 -6.62 -9.55
N SER A 60 -7.86 -7.08 -10.39
CA SER A 60 -8.24 -8.49 -10.53
C SER A 60 -8.33 -8.87 -12.00
N ARG A 61 -7.96 -10.11 -12.34
CA ARG A 61 -7.94 -10.69 -13.68
C ARG A 61 -8.43 -12.13 -13.59
N ASP A 62 -9.15 -12.55 -14.62
CA ASP A 62 -9.71 -13.88 -14.83
C ASP A 62 -8.65 -14.98 -14.76
N TRP A 63 -7.50 -14.78 -15.41
CA TRP A 63 -6.40 -15.76 -15.45
C TRP A 63 -5.70 -16.00 -14.11
N MET A 64 -6.05 -15.28 -13.03
CA MET A 64 -5.48 -15.55 -11.70
C MET A 64 -6.10 -16.78 -11.03
N GLU A 65 -7.27 -17.23 -11.48
CA GLU A 65 -7.91 -18.46 -11.01
C GLU A 65 -7.50 -19.64 -11.89
N TYR A 66 -7.18 -20.77 -11.27
CA TYR A 66 -6.72 -21.97 -11.99
C TYR A 66 -7.78 -22.53 -12.96
N ASP A 67 -9.06 -22.41 -12.61
CA ASP A 67 -10.19 -22.89 -13.43
C ASP A 67 -10.42 -22.08 -14.73
N ALA A 68 -9.68 -20.98 -14.93
CA ALA A 68 -9.76 -20.14 -16.12
C ALA A 68 -8.79 -20.55 -17.25
N VAL A 69 -8.02 -21.64 -17.07
CA VAL A 69 -7.00 -22.15 -18.03
C VAL A 69 -7.35 -23.55 -18.53
#